data_AF-A0AAQ4D1Q2-F1
#
_entry.id   AF-A0AAQ4D1Q2-F1
#
_cell.length_a   1.000
_cell.length_b   1.000
_cell.length_c   1.000
_cell.angle_alpha   90.00
_cell.angle_beta   90.00
_cell.angle_gamma   90.00
#
_symmetry.space_group_name_H-M   'P 1'
#
loop_
_entity.id
_entity.type
_entity.pdbx_description
1 polymer ?
#
loop_
_entity_poly.entity_id
_entity_poly.type
_entity_poly.pdbx_seq_one_letter_code
_entity_poly.pdbx_strand_id
1 'polypeptide(L)'
;MAQPIDYATFSLLTGAGLAVGCYFSFRKRRPLGNATDEVFLGSKSLQMLPLAASVLATVGSATGVIGWPSHMYAYGMHTGWICVSNLLLIPIAVSVVVPVLYGLNITSVFQYVRLRYNLTVSVIASLTYVTLSQMVGAVAIYAAAVAVSTLFSISAAWCSVVIGLAATAYTSLGGLRSVVWADCLQALLTVSVPVIIIVKVAFDGTAGRVHVQPMSEIDPRMYFFK
;
A
#
# COMPACT_ATOMS: atom_id res chain seq x y z
N MET A 1 16.89 -4.29 -22.30
CA MET A 1 15.91 -5.38 -22.52
C MET A 1 15.86 -6.19 -21.25
N ALA A 2 14.67 -6.41 -20.68
CA ALA A 2 14.52 -7.23 -19.49
C ALA A 2 14.99 -8.66 -19.82
N GLN A 3 15.77 -9.26 -18.91
CA GLN A 3 16.24 -10.62 -19.08
C GLN A 3 15.08 -11.60 -18.85
N PRO A 4 15.10 -12.81 -19.43
CA PRO A 4 14.06 -13.82 -19.18
C PRO A 4 13.83 -14.12 -17.69
N ILE A 5 14.87 -13.90 -16.86
CA ILE A 5 14.78 -14.02 -15.40
C ILE A 5 13.86 -12.94 -14.79
N ASP A 6 13.84 -11.72 -15.32
CA ASP A 6 13.03 -10.62 -14.79
C ASP A 6 11.53 -10.92 -15.00
N TYR A 7 11.19 -11.48 -16.16
CA TYR A 7 9.82 -11.92 -16.47
C TYR A 7 9.37 -13.08 -15.58
N ALA A 8 10.25 -14.04 -15.31
CA ALA A 8 9.97 -15.14 -14.41
C ALA A 8 9.76 -14.64 -12.97
N THR A 9 10.63 -13.74 -12.48
CA THR A 9 10.51 -13.18 -11.12
C THR A 9 9.23 -12.36 -10.96
N PHE A 10 8.89 -11.53 -11.95
CA PHE A 10 7.67 -10.71 -11.94
C PHE A 10 6.40 -11.58 -11.92
N SER A 11 6.31 -12.55 -12.84
CA SER A 11 5.15 -13.45 -12.91
C SER A 11 5.00 -14.33 -11.66
N LEU A 12 6.12 -14.80 -11.09
CA LEU A 12 6.13 -15.55 -9.83
C LEU A 12 5.62 -14.69 -8.65
N LEU A 13 6.14 -13.47 -8.49
CA LEU A 13 5.78 -12.59 -7.37
C LEU A 13 4.31 -12.15 -7.45
N THR A 14 3.88 -11.69 -8.63
CA THR A 14 2.48 -11.30 -8.86
C THR A 14 1.54 -12.49 -8.73
N GLY A 15 1.92 -13.65 -9.29
CA GLY A 15 1.17 -14.89 -9.21
C GLY A 15 1.03 -15.40 -7.78
N ALA A 16 2.10 -15.38 -6.99
CA ALA A 16 2.07 -15.78 -5.58
C ALA A 16 1.16 -14.88 -4.74
N GLY A 17 1.22 -13.55 -4.94
CA GLY A 17 0.34 -12.61 -4.25
C GLY A 17 -1.14 -12.86 -4.54
N LEU A 18 -1.49 -13.03 -5.83
CA LEU A 18 -2.84 -13.36 -6.26
C LEU A 18 -3.29 -14.74 -5.76
N ALA A 19 -2.42 -15.75 -5.81
CA ALA A 19 -2.72 -17.10 -5.37
C ALA A 19 -3.00 -17.16 -3.86
N VAL A 20 -2.26 -16.43 -3.04
CA VAL A 20 -2.52 -16.37 -1.60
C VAL A 20 -3.81 -15.61 -1.30
N GLY A 21 -4.08 -14.49 -1.99
CA GLY A 21 -5.36 -13.80 -1.89
C GLY A 21 -6.54 -14.72 -2.23
N CYS A 22 -6.49 -15.37 -3.39
CA CYS A 22 -7.51 -16.34 -3.80
C CYS A 22 -7.62 -17.52 -2.82
N TYR A 23 -6.51 -18.09 -2.35
CA TYR A 23 -6.52 -19.21 -1.43
C TYR A 23 -7.21 -18.87 -0.10
N PHE A 24 -6.96 -17.69 0.46
CA PHE A 24 -7.63 -17.24 1.68
C PHE A 24 -9.08 -16.81 1.45
N SER A 25 -9.42 -16.33 0.26
CA SER A 25 -10.81 -16.09 -0.17
C SER A 25 -11.62 -17.39 -0.21
N PHE A 26 -11.07 -18.49 -0.75
CA PHE A 26 -11.80 -19.76 -0.88
C PHE A 26 -11.78 -20.65 0.38
N ARG A 27 -10.71 -20.60 1.20
CA ARG A 27 -10.52 -21.57 2.31
C ARG A 27 -11.39 -21.33 3.55
N LYS A 28 -12.04 -20.18 3.71
CA LYS A 28 -12.91 -19.90 4.87
C LYS A 28 -14.20 -19.17 4.50
N ARG A 29 -15.07 -19.84 3.73
CA ARG A 29 -16.52 -19.61 3.83
C ARG A 29 -17.03 -20.41 5.03
N ARG A 30 -16.91 -19.89 6.25
CA ARG A 30 -17.66 -20.46 7.39
C ARG A 30 -19.03 -19.78 7.39
N PRO A 31 -20.15 -20.51 7.33
CA PRO A 31 -21.48 -19.93 7.28
C PRO A 31 -21.88 -19.45 8.69
N LEU A 32 -21.40 -18.30 9.13
CA LEU A 32 -21.81 -17.74 10.43
C LEU A 32 -22.01 -16.21 10.34
N GLY A 33 -23.28 -15.81 10.13
CA GLY A 33 -23.75 -14.44 10.33
C GLY A 33 -23.71 -13.53 9.10
N ASN A 34 -24.61 -12.54 9.09
CA ASN A 34 -24.89 -11.56 8.01
C ASN A 34 -23.70 -11.30 7.07
N ALA A 35 -23.85 -11.66 5.79
CA ALA A 35 -22.81 -11.57 4.75
C ALA A 35 -22.15 -10.17 4.64
N THR A 36 -22.87 -9.11 4.98
CA THR A 36 -22.38 -7.73 5.03
C THR A 36 -21.30 -7.53 6.09
N ASP A 37 -21.48 -8.07 7.30
CA ASP A 37 -20.51 -7.90 8.39
C ASP A 37 -19.24 -8.73 8.15
N GLU A 38 -19.34 -9.90 7.50
CA GLU A 38 -18.16 -10.69 7.15
C GLU A 38 -17.32 -10.00 6.05
N VAL A 39 -17.99 -9.37 5.08
CA VAL A 39 -17.33 -8.64 3.98
C VAL A 39 -16.69 -7.33 4.48
N PHE A 40 -17.36 -6.57 5.36
CA PHE A 40 -16.89 -5.24 5.81
C PHE A 40 -16.07 -5.26 7.11
N LEU A 41 -16.30 -6.22 8.02
CA LEU A 41 -15.64 -6.26 9.33
C LEU A 41 -14.68 -7.44 9.48
N GLY A 42 -14.59 -8.33 8.48
CA GLY A 42 -13.72 -9.50 8.54
C GLY A 42 -13.95 -10.37 9.78
N SER A 43 -15.19 -10.39 10.30
CA SER A 43 -15.65 -11.09 11.52
C SER A 43 -15.05 -10.61 12.87
N LYS A 44 -14.43 -9.42 12.95
CA LYS A 44 -13.74 -8.91 14.17
C LYS A 44 -12.71 -9.89 14.77
N SER A 45 -12.36 -10.98 14.08
CA SER A 45 -11.47 -12.05 14.55
C SER A 45 -10.08 -12.00 13.89
N LEU A 46 -9.77 -10.89 13.22
CA LEU A 46 -8.46 -10.68 12.61
C LEU A 46 -7.41 -10.50 13.71
N GLN A 47 -6.33 -11.29 13.62
CA GLN A 47 -5.19 -11.14 14.52
C GLN A 47 -4.57 -9.75 14.35
N MET A 48 -4.10 -9.17 15.45
CA MET A 48 -3.56 -7.80 15.50
C MET A 48 -2.41 -7.57 14.51
N LEU A 49 -1.54 -8.58 14.35
CA LEU A 49 -0.38 -8.49 13.47
C LEU A 49 -0.77 -8.34 11.99
N PRO A 50 -1.61 -9.22 11.40
CA PRO A 50 -2.10 -9.03 10.03
C PRO A 50 -2.83 -7.70 9.81
N LEU A 51 -3.61 -7.25 10.79
CA LEU A 51 -4.33 -5.99 10.67
C LEU A 51 -3.37 -4.80 10.63
N ALA A 52 -2.38 -4.77 11.53
CA ALA A 52 -1.36 -3.73 11.55
C ALA A 52 -0.52 -3.73 10.27
N ALA A 53 -0.14 -4.92 9.78
CA ALA A 53 0.60 -5.05 8.53
C ALA A 53 -0.20 -4.56 7.32
N SER A 54 -1.52 -4.81 7.25
CA SER A 54 -2.37 -4.27 6.18
C SER A 54 -2.54 -2.75 6.25
N VAL A 55 -2.67 -2.17 7.46
CA VAL A 55 -2.66 -0.71 7.63
C VAL A 55 -1.35 -0.11 7.14
N LEU A 56 -0.21 -0.73 7.48
CA LEU A 56 1.11 -0.31 6.99
C LEU A 56 1.24 -0.49 5.47
N ALA A 57 0.73 -1.58 4.90
CA ALA A 57 0.72 -1.83 3.45
C ALA A 57 -0.04 -0.73 2.70
N THR A 58 -1.18 -0.32 3.26
CA THR A 58 -2.05 0.71 2.67
C THR A 58 -1.35 2.07 2.64
N VAL A 59 -0.62 2.42 3.70
CA VAL A 59 0.20 3.64 3.74
C VAL A 59 1.38 3.54 2.75
N GLY A 60 1.95 2.35 2.61
CA GLY A 60 3.02 2.00 1.66
C GLY A 60 2.55 1.77 0.22
N SER A 61 1.50 2.46 -0.23
CA SER A 61 0.94 2.34 -1.59
C SER A 61 2.01 2.38 -2.69
N ALA A 62 1.72 1.77 -3.86
CA ALA A 62 2.63 1.74 -5.02
C ALA A 62 3.11 3.14 -5.43
N THR A 63 2.24 4.15 -5.29
CA THR A 63 2.59 5.56 -5.51
C THR A 63 3.64 6.05 -4.52
N GLY A 64 3.65 5.55 -3.29
CA GLY A 64 4.67 5.88 -2.29
C GLY A 64 6.04 5.27 -2.63
N VAL A 65 6.07 4.00 -3.07
CA VAL A 65 7.34 3.30 -3.35
C VAL A 65 8.11 3.94 -4.52
N ILE A 66 7.40 4.45 -5.54
CA ILE A 66 8.04 5.12 -6.69
C ILE A 66 8.07 6.64 -6.48
N GLY A 67 7.02 7.22 -5.90
CA GLY A 67 6.85 8.66 -5.75
C GLY A 67 7.73 9.29 -4.68
N TRP A 68 7.88 8.68 -3.51
CA TRP A 68 8.71 9.26 -2.46
C TRP A 68 10.20 9.29 -2.84
N PRO A 69 10.81 8.20 -3.34
CA PRO A 69 12.22 8.23 -3.75
C PRO A 69 12.47 9.17 -4.93
N SER A 70 11.56 9.24 -5.91
CA SER A 70 11.69 10.17 -7.04
C SER A 70 11.60 11.63 -6.61
N HIS A 71 10.70 11.95 -5.66
CA HIS A 71 10.62 13.28 -5.07
C HIS A 71 11.88 13.60 -4.26
N MET A 72 12.40 12.64 -3.48
CA MET A 72 13.63 12.82 -2.72
C MET A 72 14.86 13.01 -3.62
N TYR A 73 14.87 12.35 -4.78
CA TYR A 73 15.93 12.52 -5.78
C TYR A 73 15.89 13.91 -6.43
N ALA A 74 14.69 14.42 -6.75
CA ALA A 74 14.53 15.73 -7.39
C ALA A 74 14.72 16.91 -6.42
N TYR A 75 14.07 16.85 -5.26
CA TYR A 75 13.92 17.98 -4.32
C TYR A 75 14.63 17.76 -2.98
N GLY A 76 15.39 16.68 -2.82
CA GLY A 76 16.12 16.39 -1.58
C GLY A 76 15.30 15.70 -0.50
N MET A 77 15.96 15.46 0.63
CA MET A 77 15.56 14.59 1.73
C MET A 77 14.61 15.29 2.73
N HIS A 78 14.30 16.57 2.53
CA HIS A 78 13.33 17.34 3.33
C HIS A 78 12.00 16.60 3.51
N THR A 79 11.53 15.92 2.45
CA THR A 79 10.28 15.16 2.47
C THR A 79 10.28 14.04 3.52
N GLY A 80 11.45 13.57 3.97
CA GLY A 80 11.57 12.59 5.06
C GLY A 80 11.05 13.11 6.42
N TRP A 81 10.88 14.42 6.60
CA TRP A 81 10.29 14.99 7.80
C TRP A 81 8.84 14.54 8.03
N ILE A 82 8.13 14.13 6.96
CA ILE A 82 6.79 13.57 7.06
C ILE A 82 6.75 12.25 7.85
N CYS A 83 7.85 11.48 7.84
CA CYS A 83 7.95 10.26 8.62
C CYS A 83 7.99 10.57 10.12
N VAL A 84 8.69 11.64 10.51
CA VAL A 84 8.78 12.09 11.91
C VAL A 84 7.43 12.58 12.40
N SER A 85 6.72 13.40 11.62
CA SER A 85 5.38 13.87 11.99
C SER A 85 4.38 12.71 12.10
N ASN A 86 4.45 11.73 11.19
CA ASN A 86 3.60 10.55 11.24
C ASN A 86 3.90 9.65 12.47
N LEU A 87 5.17 9.49 12.83
CA LEU A 87 5.59 8.75 14.03
C LEU A 87 5.01 9.35 15.32
N LEU A 88 4.91 10.68 15.38
CA LEU A 88 4.32 11.39 16.53
C LEU A 88 2.78 11.37 16.49
N LEU A 89 2.17 11.51 15.32
CA LEU A 89 0.72 11.62 15.17
C LEU A 89 0.00 10.29 15.39
N ILE A 90 0.55 9.16 14.89
CA ILE A 90 -0.06 7.83 15.01
C ILE A 90 -0.42 7.46 16.46
N PRO A 91 0.48 7.51 17.46
CA PRO A 91 0.15 7.12 18.83
C PRO A 91 -0.91 8.04 19.47
N ILE A 92 -0.92 9.32 19.11
CA ILE A 92 -1.93 10.28 19.57
C ILE A 92 -3.29 9.94 18.95
N ALA A 93 -3.32 9.69 17.64
CA ALA A 93 -4.53 9.30 16.93
C ALA A 93 -5.08 7.97 17.47
N VAL A 94 -4.21 6.98 17.71
CA VAL A 94 -4.61 5.68 18.26
C VAL A 94 -5.14 5.81 19.68
N SER A 95 -4.50 6.60 20.55
CA SER A 95 -4.94 6.74 21.94
C SER A 95 -6.23 7.55 22.10
N VAL A 96 -6.52 8.50 21.20
CA VAL A 96 -7.71 9.35 21.30
C VAL A 96 -8.86 8.85 20.42
N VAL A 97 -8.58 8.53 19.16
CA VAL A 97 -9.63 8.23 18.17
C VAL A 97 -10.14 6.80 18.30
N VAL A 98 -9.26 5.82 18.52
CA VAL A 98 -9.66 4.41 18.58
C VAL A 98 -10.61 4.12 19.75
N PRO A 99 -10.36 4.58 21.00
CA PRO A 99 -11.29 4.32 22.10
C PRO A 99 -12.67 4.95 21.89
N VAL A 100 -12.72 6.15 21.29
CA VAL A 100 -13.99 6.83 20.98
C VAL A 100 -14.79 6.04 19.94
N LEU A 101 -14.15 5.59 18.86
CA LEU A 101 -14.82 4.81 17.82
C LEU A 101 -15.28 3.43 18.34
N TYR A 102 -14.44 2.73 19.11
CA TYR A 102 -14.78 1.43 19.68
C TYR A 102 -15.87 1.52 20.76
N GLY A 103 -15.85 2.56 21.60
CA GLY A 103 -16.88 2.79 22.62
C GLY A 103 -18.28 3.01 22.03
N LEU A 104 -18.36 3.56 20.82
CA LEU A 104 -19.62 3.83 20.11
C LEU A 104 -20.12 2.63 19.28
N ASN A 105 -19.38 1.52 19.19
CA ASN A 105 -19.72 0.34 18.37
C ASN A 105 -20.11 0.66 16.90
N ILE A 106 -19.55 1.72 16.35
CA ILE A 106 -19.81 2.18 14.98
C ILE A 106 -18.90 1.45 13.98
N THR A 107 -19.45 1.13 12.80
CA THR A 107 -18.73 0.40 11.75
C THR A 107 -18.02 1.32 10.76
N SER A 108 -18.43 2.59 10.70
CA SER A 108 -17.90 3.59 9.77
C SER A 108 -17.61 4.91 10.48
N VAL A 109 -16.50 5.55 10.14
CA VAL A 109 -16.12 6.88 10.66
C VAL A 109 -17.18 7.93 10.30
N PHE A 110 -17.86 7.80 9.16
CA PHE A 110 -18.94 8.72 8.80
C PHE A 110 -20.16 8.61 9.73
N GLN A 111 -20.38 7.45 10.33
CA GLN A 111 -21.43 7.28 11.34
C GLN A 111 -21.15 8.12 12.59
N TYR A 112 -19.89 8.29 12.99
CA TYR A 112 -19.51 9.23 14.03
C TYR A 112 -19.87 10.68 13.65
N VAL A 113 -19.54 11.10 12.43
CA VAL A 113 -19.88 12.44 11.90
C VAL A 113 -21.39 12.67 11.90
N ARG A 114 -22.17 11.64 11.55
CA ARG A 114 -23.63 11.68 11.60
C ARG A 114 -24.16 11.90 13.02
N LEU A 115 -23.61 11.18 14.00
CA LEU A 115 -24.03 11.29 15.41
C LEU A 115 -23.63 12.63 16.03
N ARG A 116 -22.47 13.18 15.64
CA ARG A 116 -21.93 14.41 16.23
C ARG A 116 -22.50 15.69 15.62
N TYR A 117 -22.74 15.68 14.31
CA TYR A 117 -23.19 16.84 13.54
C TYR A 117 -24.60 16.62 13.02
N ASN A 118 -24.77 16.00 11.85
CA ASN A 118 -26.05 15.73 11.19
C ASN A 118 -25.86 14.76 10.00
N LEU A 119 -26.96 14.22 9.47
CA LEU A 119 -26.95 13.33 8.30
C LEU A 119 -26.34 14.00 7.06
N THR A 120 -26.70 15.26 6.78
CA THR A 120 -26.22 15.99 5.59
C THR A 120 -24.69 16.10 5.56
N VAL A 121 -24.07 16.45 6.69
CA VAL A 121 -22.61 16.57 6.81
C VAL A 121 -21.94 15.20 6.62
N SER A 122 -22.52 14.14 7.19
CA SER A 122 -22.01 12.78 7.00
C SER A 122 -22.06 12.33 5.55
N VAL A 123 -23.14 12.64 4.82
CA VAL A 123 -23.29 12.27 3.41
C VAL A 123 -22.26 13.02 2.56
N ILE A 124 -22.15 14.34 2.75
CA ILE A 124 -21.15 15.15 2.03
C ILE A 124 -19.73 14.64 2.30
N ALA A 125 -19.37 14.42 3.56
CA ALA A 125 -18.06 13.90 3.93
C ALA A 125 -17.77 12.53 3.30
N SER A 126 -18.76 11.63 3.30
CA SER A 126 -18.61 10.30 2.68
C SER A 126 -18.46 10.39 1.16
N LEU A 127 -19.19 11.29 0.49
CA LEU A 127 -19.13 11.49 -0.95
C LEU A 127 -17.78 12.07 -1.37
N THR A 128 -17.30 13.09 -0.64
CA THR A 128 -15.97 13.66 -0.84
C THR A 128 -14.88 12.61 -0.66
N TYR A 129 -14.97 11.80 0.40
CA TYR A 129 -13.99 10.74 0.65
C TYR A 129 -13.99 9.66 -0.45
N VAL A 130 -15.15 9.20 -0.88
CA VAL A 130 -15.25 8.21 -1.98
C VAL A 130 -14.65 8.79 -3.26
N THR A 131 -14.94 10.05 -3.58
CA THR A 131 -14.40 10.72 -4.78
C THR A 131 -12.88 10.81 -4.71
N LEU A 132 -12.33 11.26 -3.58
CA LEU A 132 -10.89 11.37 -3.40
C LEU A 132 -10.20 10.00 -3.43
N SER A 133 -10.79 9.00 -2.78
CA SER A 133 -10.28 7.62 -2.76
C SER A 133 -10.23 7.02 -4.16
N GLN A 134 -11.24 7.25 -5.00
CA GLN A 134 -11.25 6.82 -6.40
C GLN A 134 -10.16 7.51 -7.23
N MET A 135 -9.95 8.82 -7.03
CA MET A 135 -8.87 9.54 -7.72
C MET A 135 -7.49 8.99 -7.34
N VAL A 136 -7.25 8.78 -6.05
CA VAL A 136 -5.98 8.23 -5.56
C VAL A 136 -5.78 6.79 -6.07
N GLY A 137 -6.84 5.97 -6.08
CA GLY A 137 -6.81 4.63 -6.64
C GLY A 137 -6.49 4.60 -8.14
N ALA A 138 -7.08 5.50 -8.92
CA ALA A 138 -6.79 5.63 -10.35
C ALA A 138 -5.33 5.99 -10.62
N VAL A 139 -4.77 6.93 -9.86
CA VAL A 139 -3.35 7.31 -9.94
C VAL A 139 -2.44 6.13 -9.57
N ALA A 140 -2.79 5.35 -8.56
CA ALA A 140 -2.02 4.18 -8.14
C ALA A 140 -1.99 3.09 -9.24
N ILE A 141 -3.13 2.80 -9.86
CA ILE A 141 -3.21 1.84 -10.99
C ILE A 141 -2.38 2.34 -12.17
N TYR A 142 -2.47 3.62 -12.50
CA TYR A 142 -1.69 4.21 -13.58
C TYR A 142 -0.18 4.16 -13.31
N ALA A 143 0.26 4.50 -12.09
CA ALA A 143 1.67 4.43 -11.70
C ALA A 143 2.22 2.99 -11.81
N ALA A 144 1.45 2.00 -11.35
CA ALA A 144 1.79 0.59 -11.51
C ALA A 144 1.85 0.17 -13.00
N ALA A 145 0.90 0.64 -13.81
CA ALA A 145 0.85 0.35 -15.24
C ALA A 145 2.04 0.94 -16.01
N VAL A 146 2.48 2.14 -15.65
CA VAL A 146 3.70 2.76 -16.22
C VAL A 146 4.93 1.93 -15.85
N ALA A 147 5.05 1.48 -14.60
CA ALA A 147 6.16 0.63 -14.17
C ALA A 147 6.20 -0.73 -14.90
N VAL A 148 5.04 -1.31 -15.22
CA VAL A 148 4.96 -2.54 -16.03
C VAL A 148 5.24 -2.24 -17.51
N SER A 149 4.73 -1.13 -18.03
CA SER A 149 4.94 -0.71 -19.42
C SER A 149 6.43 -0.53 -19.75
N THR A 150 7.24 -0.01 -18.83
CA THR A 150 8.69 0.14 -19.03
C THR A 150 9.43 -1.21 -19.10
N LEU A 151 8.95 -2.24 -18.39
CA LEU A 151 9.56 -3.57 -18.38
C LEU A 151 9.16 -4.43 -19.59
N PHE A 152 7.89 -4.35 -20.00
CA PHE A 152 7.33 -5.21 -21.05
C PHE A 152 7.23 -4.51 -22.41
N SER A 153 7.46 -3.19 -22.48
CA SER A 153 7.26 -2.36 -23.69
C SER A 153 5.85 -2.47 -24.29
N ILE A 154 4.85 -2.73 -23.44
CA ILE A 154 3.41 -2.76 -23.78
C ILE A 154 2.82 -1.38 -23.49
N SER A 155 1.77 -0.98 -24.22
CA SER A 155 1.06 0.28 -23.97
C SER A 155 0.51 0.34 -22.53
N ALA A 156 0.82 1.43 -21.82
CA ALA A 156 0.39 1.65 -20.44
C ALA A 156 -1.14 1.65 -20.26
N ALA A 157 -1.91 2.00 -21.31
CA ALA A 157 -3.37 1.96 -21.28
C ALA A 157 -3.89 0.53 -21.11
N TRP A 158 -3.34 -0.43 -21.87
CA TRP A 158 -3.71 -1.84 -21.77
C TRP A 158 -3.31 -2.44 -20.41
N CYS A 159 -2.12 -2.11 -19.92
CA CYS A 159 -1.68 -2.54 -18.58
C CYS A 159 -2.62 -2.00 -17.49
N SER A 160 -3.04 -0.74 -17.58
CA SER A 160 -3.96 -0.13 -16.60
C SER A 160 -5.31 -0.86 -16.53
N VAL A 161 -5.88 -1.20 -17.69
CA VAL A 161 -7.16 -1.92 -17.76
C VAL A 161 -7.05 -3.32 -17.16
N VAL A 162 -5.98 -4.06 -17.49
CA VAL A 162 -5.76 -5.42 -16.97
C VAL A 162 -5.55 -5.41 -15.46
N ILE A 163 -4.72 -4.50 -14.94
CA ILE A 163 -4.46 -4.36 -13.51
C ILE A 163 -5.75 -3.97 -12.77
N GLY A 164 -6.52 -3.01 -13.29
CA GLY A 164 -7.78 -2.58 -12.69
C GLY A 164 -8.85 -3.67 -12.67
N LEU A 165 -9.00 -4.43 -13.76
CA LEU A 165 -9.92 -5.57 -13.84
C LEU A 165 -9.52 -6.68 -12.87
N ALA A 166 -8.23 -7.07 -12.86
CA ALA A 166 -7.73 -8.07 -11.93
C ALA A 166 -7.93 -7.62 -10.48
N ALA A 167 -7.66 -6.34 -10.19
CA ALA A 167 -7.83 -5.76 -8.87
C ALA A 167 -9.28 -5.81 -8.38
N THR A 168 -10.21 -5.45 -9.25
CA THR A 168 -11.65 -5.47 -8.97
C THR A 168 -12.15 -6.91 -8.79
N ALA A 169 -11.71 -7.83 -9.64
CA ALA A 169 -12.09 -9.23 -9.58
C ALA A 169 -11.65 -9.91 -8.27
N TYR A 170 -10.38 -9.75 -7.85
CA TYR A 170 -9.93 -10.38 -6.62
C TYR A 170 -10.59 -9.74 -5.38
N THR A 171 -10.79 -8.42 -5.39
CA THR A 171 -11.38 -7.70 -4.23
C THR A 171 -12.84 -8.08 -4.06
N SER A 172 -13.61 -8.17 -5.16
CA SER A 172 -15.02 -8.56 -5.13
C SER A 172 -15.23 -10.01 -4.69
N LEU A 173 -14.31 -10.92 -5.02
CA LEU A 173 -14.37 -12.33 -4.60
C LEU A 173 -13.87 -12.56 -3.17
N GLY A 174 -12.93 -11.74 -2.68
CA GLY A 174 -12.19 -11.96 -1.44
C GLY A 174 -12.76 -11.31 -0.17
N GLY A 175 -13.42 -10.15 -0.28
CA GLY A 175 -13.82 -9.35 0.87
C GLY A 175 -12.64 -8.84 1.71
N LEU A 176 -12.91 -8.10 2.80
CA LEU A 176 -11.86 -7.43 3.60
C LEU A 176 -10.80 -8.41 4.13
N ARG A 177 -11.19 -9.61 4.55
CA ARG A 177 -10.27 -10.61 5.11
C ARG A 177 -9.22 -11.06 4.08
N SER A 178 -9.62 -11.32 2.84
CA SER A 178 -8.70 -11.72 1.78
C SER A 178 -7.73 -10.60 1.44
N VAL A 179 -8.24 -9.36 1.39
CA VAL A 179 -7.43 -8.17 1.12
C VAL A 179 -6.37 -7.99 2.20
N VAL A 180 -6.73 -8.10 3.48
CA VAL A 180 -5.77 -7.96 4.60
C VAL A 180 -4.62 -8.98 4.50
N TRP A 181 -4.88 -10.23 4.09
CA TRP A 181 -3.82 -11.23 3.94
C TRP A 181 -2.94 -10.98 2.71
N ALA A 182 -3.52 -10.53 1.59
CA ALA A 182 -2.76 -10.11 0.42
C ALA A 182 -1.87 -8.89 0.77
N ASP A 183 -2.42 -7.91 1.49
CA ASP A 183 -1.71 -6.74 1.96
C ASP A 183 -0.54 -7.09 2.89
N CYS A 184 -0.69 -8.09 3.77
CA CYS A 184 0.41 -8.52 4.63
C CYS A 184 1.62 -9.01 3.83
N LEU A 185 1.37 -9.83 2.80
CA LEU A 185 2.44 -10.30 1.92
C LEU A 185 3.02 -9.14 1.12
N GLN A 186 2.18 -8.25 0.63
CA GLN A 186 2.63 -7.06 -0.09
C GLN A 186 3.48 -6.14 0.80
N ALA A 187 3.11 -5.94 2.08
CA ALA A 187 3.91 -5.16 3.03
C ALA A 187 5.31 -5.75 3.23
N LEU A 188 5.40 -7.08 3.37
CA LEU A 188 6.69 -7.76 3.51
C LEU A 188 7.57 -7.56 2.26
N LEU A 189 6.98 -7.65 1.06
CA LEU A 189 7.68 -7.36 -0.19
C LEU A 189 8.12 -5.90 -0.26
N THR A 190 7.25 -4.95 0.08
CA THR A 190 7.55 -3.51 0.07
C THR A 190 8.70 -3.15 1.00
N VAL A 191 8.85 -3.81 2.16
CA VAL A 191 9.98 -3.58 3.08
C VAL A 191 11.25 -4.32 2.64
N SER A 192 11.12 -5.54 2.16
CA SER A 192 12.29 -6.37 1.80
C SER A 192 12.99 -5.89 0.52
N VAL A 193 12.26 -5.43 -0.49
CA VAL A 193 12.84 -5.02 -1.78
C VAL A 193 13.87 -3.88 -1.64
N PRO A 194 13.58 -2.75 -0.95
CA PRO A 194 14.58 -1.70 -0.73
C PRO A 194 15.82 -2.19 0.03
N VAL A 195 15.64 -3.05 1.03
CA VAL A 195 16.76 -3.60 1.82
C VAL A 195 17.66 -4.47 0.93
N ILE A 196 17.07 -5.34 0.09
CA ILE A 196 17.81 -6.17 -0.87
C ILE A 196 18.58 -5.30 -1.85
N ILE A 197 17.96 -4.23 -2.38
CA ILE A 197 18.63 -3.30 -3.29
C ILE A 197 19.83 -2.64 -2.61
N ILE A 198 19.68 -2.14 -1.39
CA ILE A 198 20.78 -1.49 -0.63
C ILE A 198 21.94 -2.47 -0.40
N VAL A 199 21.65 -3.69 0.06
CA VAL A 199 22.66 -4.72 0.31
C VAL A 199 23.39 -5.11 -0.98
N LYS A 200 22.65 -5.28 -2.08
CA LYS A 200 23.21 -5.64 -3.39
C LYS A 200 24.12 -4.54 -3.95
N VAL A 201 23.71 -3.27 -3.81
CA VAL A 201 24.53 -2.12 -4.19
C VAL A 201 25.80 -2.02 -3.33
N ALA A 202 25.69 -2.25 -2.03
CA ALA A 202 26.85 -2.25 -1.14
C ALA A 202 27.87 -3.34 -1.51
N PHE A 203 27.39 -4.55 -1.83
CA PHE A 203 28.23 -5.67 -2.25
C PHE A 203 28.88 -5.45 -3.62
N ASP A 204 28.12 -4.97 -4.61
CA ASP A 204 28.65 -4.66 -5.95
C ASP A 204 29.67 -3.50 -5.92
N GLY A 205 29.48 -2.56 -5.00
CA GLY A 205 30.43 -1.47 -4.73
C GLY A 205 31.74 -1.96 -4.12
N THR A 206 31.68 -2.88 -3.16
CA THR A 206 32.89 -3.50 -2.58
C THR A 206 33.60 -4.43 -3.56
N ALA A 207 32.86 -5.08 -4.46
CA ALA A 207 33.41 -5.93 -5.52
C ALA A 207 33.97 -5.14 -6.73
N GLY A 208 33.91 -3.80 -6.73
CA GLY A 208 34.43 -2.95 -7.80
C GLY A 208 33.65 -3.03 -9.13
N ARG A 209 32.45 -3.63 -9.13
CA ARG A 209 31.62 -3.82 -10.33
C ARG A 209 30.79 -2.59 -10.69
N VAL A 210 30.57 -1.69 -9.72
CA VAL A 210 29.85 -0.44 -9.88
C VAL A 210 30.70 0.67 -9.26
N HIS A 211 30.94 1.75 -10.01
CA HIS A 211 31.58 2.94 -9.46
C HIS A 211 30.57 3.66 -8.54
N VAL A 212 30.67 3.39 -7.24
CA VAL A 212 29.87 4.06 -6.22
C VAL A 212 30.69 5.23 -5.70
N GLN A 213 30.11 6.43 -5.69
CA GLN A 213 30.77 7.58 -5.10
C GLN A 213 31.05 7.30 -3.62
N PRO A 214 32.27 7.58 -3.12
CA PRO A 214 32.60 7.40 -1.71
C PRO A 214 31.66 8.24 -0.86
N MET A 215 31.13 7.66 0.23
CA MET A 215 30.22 8.38 1.13
C MET A 215 30.86 9.63 1.77
N SER A 216 32.20 9.72 1.75
CA SER A 216 32.99 10.88 2.19
C SER A 216 32.91 12.09 1.25
N GLU A 217 32.55 11.90 -0.02
CA GLU A 217 32.45 12.97 -1.02
C GLU A 217 31.02 13.51 -1.17
N ILE A 218 30.04 12.83 -0.54
CA ILE A 218 28.64 13.26 -0.52
C ILE A 218 28.50 14.36 0.52
N ASP A 219 28.26 15.59 0.09
CA ASP A 219 27.90 16.68 1.03
C ASP A 219 26.47 16.45 1.55
N PRO A 220 26.29 16.07 2.83
CA PRO A 220 24.97 15.76 3.36
C PRO A 220 24.05 16.99 3.35
N ARG A 221 24.61 18.21 3.40
CA ARG A 221 23.80 19.44 3.38
C ARG A 221 23.04 19.62 2.07
N MET A 222 23.65 19.22 0.95
CA MET A 222 23.03 19.29 -0.37
C MET A 222 21.81 18.37 -0.50
N TYR A 223 21.78 17.27 0.25
CA TYR A 223 20.65 16.34 0.23
C TYR A 223 19.58 16.69 1.25
N PHE A 224 19.93 17.14 2.46
CA PHE A 224 18.93 17.47 3.49
C PHE A 224 18.22 18.81 3.26
N PHE A 225 18.85 19.78 2.60
CA PHE A 225 18.36 21.16 2.49
C PHE A 225 18.30 21.71 1.06
N LYS A 226 18.15 20.84 0.05
CA LYS A 226 17.99 21.25 -1.34
C LYS A 226 16.71 22.04 -1.58
#